data_AF-A0A2W6CN76-F1
#
_entry.id   AF-A0A2W6CN76-F1
#
_cell.length_a   1.000
_cell.length_b   1.000
_cell.length_c   1.000
_cell.angle_alpha   90.00
_cell.angle_beta   90.00
_cell.angle_gamma   90.00
#
_symmetry.space_group_name_H-M   'P 1'
#
loop_
_entity.id
_entity.type
_entity.pdbx_description
1 polymer ?
#
loop_
_entity_poly.entity_id
_entity_poly.type
_entity_poly.pdbx_seq_one_letter_code
_entity_poly.pdbx_strand_id
1 'polypeptide(L)'
;KTLISGDVKGEYSPLARALGITPIALGRGSPARLNALDLGPLRHRWHRWSVERQREELDGVLGRWVKLLVALAEAQGYEPTVTDEAVLSQVLRRLVGAADGYTQLRPVTIPDVRGELADPDDALWEGLRFASRRQFLDHTRSITDAIANLVCGPLAGLFDQETNFELDWDAPLQSMDLSLLRSRGDQAVAVALTCLGSWSSLVTDLQDDGEIRIVVRDEVWRQMRLGLRAVQAVDSDLRLSRAEKKIQILVMHKPSDPLSVGAAGSQEVAIAKDLLALCSTRILFGQSTRVADELAEDFALSDKEQDVTTGWAMERTGRALWKIENSPGYKVQTVLSRTEKRIFDTNSQLRARRDG
;
A
#
# COMPACT_ATOMS: atom_id res chain seq x y z
N LYS A 1 5.95 -0.86 17.32
CA LYS A 1 4.82 0.10 17.18
C LYS A 1 4.02 -0.23 15.91
N THR A 2 2.73 0.14 15.81
CA THR A 2 1.85 -0.35 14.74
C THR A 2 1.36 0.76 13.80
N LEU A 3 1.41 0.52 12.49
CA LEU A 3 0.81 1.36 11.46
C LEU A 3 -0.25 0.56 10.70
N ILE A 4 -1.49 1.06 10.67
CA ILE A 4 -2.53 0.57 9.76
C ILE A 4 -2.38 1.32 8.44
N SER A 5 -1.72 0.67 7.49
CA SER A 5 -1.41 1.18 6.16
C SER A 5 -2.61 1.03 5.22
N GLY A 6 -3.71 1.68 5.59
CA GLY A 6 -4.98 1.66 4.87
C GLY A 6 -6.03 0.87 5.64
N ASP A 7 -6.92 1.59 6.32
CA ASP A 7 -8.13 1.08 6.94
C ASP A 7 -9.31 1.38 6.00
N VAL A 8 -9.59 0.46 5.08
CA VAL A 8 -10.64 0.63 4.05
C VAL A 8 -12.01 0.87 4.69
N LYS A 9 -12.22 0.27 5.86
CA LYS A 9 -13.53 0.23 6.49
C LYS A 9 -13.72 1.20 7.66
N GLY A 10 -12.67 1.82 8.16
CA GLY A 10 -12.70 2.59 9.40
C GLY A 10 -12.82 1.68 10.64
N GLU A 11 -12.46 0.40 10.53
CA GLU A 11 -12.61 -0.61 11.60
C GLU A 11 -11.57 -0.45 12.71
N TYR A 12 -10.42 0.17 12.40
CA TYR A 12 -9.36 0.45 13.37
C TYR A 12 -9.53 1.82 14.03
N SER A 13 -10.34 2.72 13.44
CA SER A 13 -10.62 4.05 13.99
C SER A 13 -11.17 4.06 15.43
N PRO A 14 -12.11 3.18 15.83
CA PRO A 14 -12.54 3.08 17.24
C PRO A 14 -11.41 2.67 18.19
N LEU A 15 -10.53 1.75 17.77
CA LEU A 15 -9.38 1.32 18.56
C LEU A 15 -8.38 2.47 18.75
N ALA A 16 -8.04 3.18 17.68
CA ALA A 16 -7.16 4.35 17.75
C ALA A 16 -7.70 5.40 18.74
N ARG A 17 -8.99 5.76 18.64
CA ARG A 17 -9.62 6.72 19.57
C ARG A 17 -9.62 6.23 21.01
N ALA A 18 -9.86 4.94 21.25
CA ALA A 18 -9.79 4.37 22.59
C ALA A 18 -8.38 4.43 23.20
N LEU A 19 -7.34 4.48 22.35
CA LEU A 19 -5.94 4.69 22.74
C LEU A 19 -5.54 6.17 22.77
N GLY A 20 -6.49 7.10 22.62
CA GLY A 20 -6.23 8.54 22.62
C GLY A 20 -5.66 9.09 21.31
N ILE A 21 -5.70 8.30 20.23
CA ILE A 21 -5.11 8.63 18.93
C ILE A 21 -6.21 9.04 17.96
N THR A 22 -5.99 10.13 17.22
CA THR A 22 -6.91 10.57 16.17
C THR A 22 -6.53 9.90 14.85
N PRO A 23 -7.42 9.07 14.24
CA PRO A 23 -7.15 8.48 12.92
C PRO A 23 -6.99 9.55 11.85
N ILE A 24 -6.08 9.32 10.91
CA ILE A 24 -5.88 10.20 9.75
C ILE A 24 -6.84 9.74 8.65
N ALA A 25 -8.02 10.38 8.61
CA ALA A 25 -9.01 10.08 7.60
C ALA A 25 -8.68 10.75 6.26
N LEU A 26 -8.59 9.98 5.18
CA LEU A 26 -8.38 10.46 3.82
C LEU A 26 -9.66 10.31 3.02
N GLY A 27 -10.14 11.39 2.40
CA GLY A 27 -11.35 11.38 1.60
C GLY A 27 -12.15 12.68 1.67
N ARG A 28 -13.37 12.63 1.14
CA ARG A 28 -14.24 13.80 1.04
C ARG A 28 -14.53 14.40 2.42
N GLY A 29 -14.33 15.71 2.54
CA GLY A 29 -14.58 16.47 3.79
C GLY A 29 -13.45 16.41 4.81
N SER A 30 -12.41 15.59 4.58
CA SER A 30 -11.20 15.62 5.40
C SER A 30 -10.24 16.72 4.90
N PRO A 31 -9.59 17.47 5.81
CA PRO A 31 -8.50 18.36 5.45
C PRO A 31 -7.19 17.61 5.18
N ALA A 32 -7.07 16.34 5.59
CA ALA A 32 -5.82 15.58 5.45
C ALA A 32 -5.49 15.30 3.98
N ARG A 33 -4.23 15.51 3.62
CA ARG A 33 -3.65 15.24 2.30
C ARG A 33 -2.41 14.40 2.50
N LEU A 34 -2.23 13.41 1.64
CA LEU A 34 -1.05 12.55 1.63
C LEU A 34 -0.35 12.71 0.28
N ASN A 35 0.89 13.16 0.27
CA ASN A 35 1.68 13.08 -0.95
C ASN A 35 2.18 11.65 -1.16
N ALA A 36 1.82 11.01 -2.29
CA ALA A 36 2.33 9.67 -2.59
C ALA A 36 3.83 9.67 -2.96
N LEU A 37 4.36 10.85 -3.34
CA LEU A 37 5.77 11.10 -3.64
C LEU A 37 6.45 11.86 -2.49
N ASP A 38 6.02 11.64 -1.24
CA ASP A 38 6.64 12.26 -0.08
C ASP A 38 8.06 11.73 0.16
N LEU A 39 8.98 12.63 0.48
CA LEU A 39 10.33 12.30 0.93
C LEU A 39 10.32 11.73 2.36
N GLY A 40 9.26 12.01 3.14
CA GLY A 40 9.14 11.53 4.51
C GLY A 40 10.33 11.94 5.38
N PRO A 41 10.88 11.02 6.21
CA PRO A 41 12.00 11.33 7.11
C PRO A 41 13.29 11.79 6.42
N LEU A 42 13.46 11.52 5.12
CA LEU A 42 14.64 11.93 4.35
C LEU A 42 14.87 13.43 4.40
N ARG A 43 13.79 14.22 4.31
CA ARG A 43 13.88 15.69 4.24
C ARG A 43 14.68 16.28 5.41
N HIS A 44 14.48 15.74 6.61
CA HIS A 44 15.12 16.25 7.82
C HIS A 44 16.50 15.62 8.10
N ARG A 45 16.79 14.47 7.50
CA ARG A 45 18.01 13.71 7.74
C ARG A 45 19.05 13.86 6.63
N TRP A 46 18.63 14.35 5.47
CA TRP A 46 19.46 14.50 4.26
C TRP A 46 20.86 15.04 4.56
N HIS A 47 20.93 16.18 5.25
CA HIS A 47 22.18 16.87 5.57
C HIS A 47 23.12 16.13 6.52
N ARG A 48 22.61 15.13 7.26
CA ARG A 48 23.39 14.40 8.28
C ARG A 48 24.13 13.20 7.71
N TRP A 49 23.83 12.81 6.48
CA TRP A 49 24.40 11.62 5.85
C TRP A 49 25.60 11.95 4.98
N SER A 50 26.46 10.95 4.76
CA SER A 50 27.54 11.06 3.78
C SER A 50 26.96 11.15 2.36
N VAL A 51 27.76 11.67 1.42
CA VAL A 51 27.36 11.80 0.01
C VAL A 51 27.02 10.44 -0.61
N GLU A 52 27.73 9.38 -0.21
CA GLU A 52 27.48 8.02 -0.68
C GLU A 52 26.10 7.53 -0.23
N ARG A 53 25.78 7.68 1.06
CA ARG A 53 24.46 7.31 1.60
C ARG A 53 23.34 8.16 1.01
N GLN A 54 23.56 9.46 0.82
CA GLN A 54 22.61 10.34 0.14
C GLN A 54 22.27 9.83 -1.27
N ARG A 55 23.27 9.42 -2.05
CA ARG A 55 23.07 8.87 -3.40
C ARG A 55 22.29 7.56 -3.39
N GLU A 56 22.68 6.62 -2.53
CA GLU A 56 22.03 5.32 -2.41
C GLU A 56 20.54 5.45 -2.02
N GLU A 57 20.25 6.24 -1.00
CA GLU A 57 18.88 6.46 -0.52
C GLU A 57 18.03 7.19 -1.55
N LEU A 58 18.60 8.19 -2.23
CA LEU A 58 17.91 8.92 -3.28
C LEU A 58 17.59 8.02 -4.48
N ASP A 59 18.53 7.18 -4.92
CA ASP A 59 18.30 6.21 -5.99
C ASP A 59 17.20 5.21 -5.61
N GLY A 60 17.18 4.75 -4.35
CA GLY A 60 16.12 3.90 -3.81
C GLY A 60 14.74 4.57 -3.84
N VAL A 61 14.64 5.81 -3.38
CA VAL A 61 13.39 6.60 -3.35
C VAL A 61 12.87 6.84 -4.76
N LEU A 62 13.74 7.30 -5.67
CA LEU A 62 13.38 7.54 -7.06
C LEU A 62 12.90 6.25 -7.74
N GLY A 63 13.58 5.12 -7.50
CA GLY A 63 13.16 3.81 -8.01
C GLY A 63 11.78 3.40 -7.51
N ARG A 64 11.45 3.66 -6.24
CA ARG A 64 10.12 3.40 -5.66
C ARG A 64 9.04 4.31 -6.26
N TRP A 65 9.35 5.59 -6.45
CA TRP A 65 8.43 6.54 -7.07
C TRP A 65 8.16 6.23 -8.54
N VAL A 66 9.18 5.83 -9.32
CA VAL A 66 8.98 5.35 -10.69
C VAL A 66 8.03 4.15 -10.70
N LYS A 67 8.29 3.13 -9.87
CA LYS A 67 7.41 1.94 -9.76
C LYS A 67 5.98 2.31 -9.40
N LEU A 68 5.79 3.25 -8.47
CA LEU A 68 4.48 3.75 -8.10
C LEU A 68 3.77 4.39 -9.31
N LEU A 69 4.41 5.36 -9.98
CA LEU A 69 3.80 6.07 -11.11
C LEU A 69 3.49 5.13 -12.30
N VAL A 70 4.33 4.14 -12.55
CA VAL A 70 4.10 3.07 -13.54
C VAL A 70 2.87 2.24 -13.17
N ALA A 71 2.80 1.73 -11.93
CA ALA A 71 1.65 0.94 -11.46
C ALA A 71 0.34 1.75 -11.47
N LEU A 72 0.45 3.04 -11.20
CA LEU A 72 -0.65 4.00 -11.27
C LEU A 72 -1.13 4.22 -12.72
N ALA A 73 -0.21 4.35 -13.69
CA ALA A 73 -0.55 4.45 -15.09
C ALA A 73 -1.17 3.14 -15.63
N GLU A 74 -0.62 1.98 -15.26
CA GLU A 74 -1.20 0.66 -15.56
C GLU A 74 -2.63 0.52 -15.06
N ALA A 75 -2.91 1.00 -13.84
CA ALA A 75 -4.26 1.01 -13.27
C ALA A 75 -5.26 1.86 -14.06
N GLN A 76 -4.80 2.73 -14.97
CA GLN A 76 -5.63 3.52 -15.89
C GLN A 76 -5.71 2.90 -17.31
N GLY A 77 -5.12 1.72 -17.52
CA GLY A 77 -5.10 1.02 -18.80
C GLY A 77 -3.99 1.48 -19.75
N TYR A 78 -3.01 2.23 -19.26
CA TYR A 78 -1.79 2.50 -20.03
C TYR A 78 -0.82 1.32 -19.90
N GLU A 79 -0.08 0.99 -20.95
CA GLU A 79 0.97 -0.03 -20.92
C GLU A 79 2.35 0.66 -20.93
N PRO A 80 3.01 0.83 -19.76
CA PRO A 80 4.27 1.54 -19.69
C PRO A 80 5.41 0.80 -20.38
N THR A 81 6.23 1.56 -21.09
CA THR A 81 7.44 1.08 -21.76
C THR A 81 8.69 1.37 -20.91
N VAL A 82 9.82 0.75 -21.28
CA VAL A 82 11.12 1.07 -20.67
C VAL A 82 11.50 2.54 -20.89
N THR A 83 11.05 3.15 -22.00
CA THR A 83 11.23 4.57 -22.25
C THR A 83 10.44 5.42 -21.27
N ASP A 84 9.20 5.03 -20.94
CA ASP A 84 8.40 5.72 -19.92
C ASP A 84 9.08 5.68 -18.55
N GLU A 85 9.61 4.52 -18.14
CA GLU A 85 10.36 4.39 -16.89
C GLU A 85 11.58 5.32 -16.86
N ALA A 86 12.32 5.40 -17.98
CA ALA A 86 13.47 6.29 -18.12
C ALA A 86 13.07 7.77 -18.07
N VAL A 87 11.97 8.15 -18.73
CA VAL A 87 11.40 9.50 -18.70
C VAL A 87 11.01 9.87 -17.27
N LEU A 88 10.22 9.04 -16.59
CA LEU A 88 9.78 9.28 -15.22
C LEU A 88 10.96 9.40 -14.26
N SER A 89 11.99 8.55 -14.41
CA SER A 89 13.21 8.61 -13.61
C SER A 89 13.93 9.95 -13.77
N GLN A 90 14.08 10.45 -15.00
CA GLN A 90 14.73 11.74 -15.25
C GLN A 90 13.88 12.92 -14.76
N VAL A 91 12.57 12.88 -14.97
CA VAL A 91 11.63 13.90 -14.46
C VAL A 91 11.73 13.99 -12.93
N LEU A 92 11.67 12.87 -12.23
CA LEU A 92 11.76 12.84 -10.77
C LEU A 92 13.13 13.32 -10.26
N ARG A 93 14.24 12.94 -10.93
CA ARG A 93 15.59 13.42 -10.59
C ARG A 93 15.72 14.94 -10.73
N ARG A 94 15.13 15.52 -11.77
CA ARG A 94 15.11 16.96 -11.98
C ARG A 94 14.25 17.66 -10.93
N LEU A 95 13.01 17.20 -10.74
CA LEU A 95 12.06 17.81 -9.80
C LEU A 95 12.55 17.79 -8.35
N VAL A 96 13.20 16.71 -7.92
CA VAL A 96 13.75 16.61 -6.56
C VAL A 96 15.01 17.45 -6.35
N GLY A 97 15.60 17.99 -7.43
CA GLY A 97 16.79 18.83 -7.40
C GLY A 97 18.12 18.05 -7.44
N ALA A 98 18.10 16.76 -7.79
CA ALA A 98 19.29 15.92 -7.82
C ALA A 98 20.29 16.31 -8.93
N ALA A 99 19.78 16.84 -10.04
CA ALA A 99 20.57 17.23 -11.20
C ALA A 99 21.39 18.52 -10.99
N ASP A 100 20.94 19.39 -10.08
CA ASP A 100 21.45 20.75 -9.94
C ASP A 100 22.43 20.92 -8.75
N GLY A 101 22.84 19.81 -8.11
CA GLY A 101 23.79 19.84 -7.01
C GLY A 101 23.26 20.50 -5.73
N TYR A 102 21.93 20.56 -5.54
CA TYR A 102 21.34 21.21 -4.38
C TYR A 102 21.73 20.53 -3.06
N THR A 103 21.97 21.37 -2.05
CA THR A 103 22.16 20.97 -0.66
C THR A 103 20.89 20.40 -0.02
N GLN A 104 19.70 20.63 -0.59
CA GLN A 104 18.40 20.19 -0.08
C GLN A 104 17.55 19.54 -1.18
N LEU A 105 16.80 18.51 -0.81
CA LEU A 105 15.80 17.90 -1.68
C LEU A 105 14.52 18.73 -1.69
N ARG A 106 13.95 18.94 -2.88
CA ARG A 106 12.65 19.60 -3.06
C ARG A 106 11.51 18.57 -2.93
N PRO A 107 10.44 18.83 -2.17
CA PRO A 107 9.22 18.02 -2.21
C PRO A 107 8.65 17.96 -3.63
N VAL A 108 8.31 16.75 -4.09
CA VAL A 108 7.74 16.50 -5.42
C VAL A 108 6.32 16.00 -5.26
N THR A 109 5.37 16.50 -6.04
CA THR A 109 3.99 16.00 -6.07
C THR A 109 3.65 15.41 -7.45
N ILE A 110 2.58 14.62 -7.53
CA ILE A 110 2.12 14.07 -8.83
C ILE A 110 1.75 15.21 -9.81
N PRO A 111 1.10 16.32 -9.41
CA PRO A 111 0.94 17.50 -10.25
C PRO A 111 2.24 18.07 -10.83
N ASP A 112 3.34 18.09 -10.05
CA ASP A 112 4.64 18.56 -10.55
C ASP A 112 5.17 17.65 -11.66
N VAL A 113 5.07 16.32 -11.48
CA VAL A 113 5.44 15.33 -12.50
C VAL A 113 4.63 15.53 -13.78
N ARG A 114 3.30 15.69 -13.65
CA ARG A 114 2.43 15.99 -14.80
C ARG A 114 2.87 17.28 -15.50
N GLY A 115 3.22 18.32 -14.74
CA GLY A 115 3.67 19.60 -15.27
C GLY A 115 4.91 19.44 -16.14
N GLU A 116 5.95 18.78 -15.62
CA GLU A 116 7.21 18.56 -16.34
C GLU A 116 7.03 17.68 -17.59
N LEU A 117 6.11 16.70 -17.55
CA LEU A 117 5.79 15.88 -18.72
C LEU A 117 5.02 16.67 -19.81
N ALA A 118 4.10 17.54 -19.40
CA ALA A 118 3.25 18.31 -20.32
C ALA A 118 3.98 19.50 -20.95
N ASP A 119 4.94 20.09 -20.22
CA ASP A 119 5.75 21.21 -20.68
C ASP A 119 7.24 20.99 -20.36
N PRO A 120 7.90 20.06 -21.08
CA PRO A 120 9.30 19.72 -20.83
C PRO A 120 10.21 20.83 -21.32
N ASP A 121 11.32 21.05 -20.60
CA ASP A 121 12.44 21.85 -21.09
C ASP A 121 13.26 21.09 -22.15
N ASP A 122 14.14 21.81 -22.84
CA ASP A 122 14.93 21.22 -23.92
C ASP A 122 15.93 20.17 -23.43
N ALA A 123 16.52 20.39 -22.26
CA ALA A 123 17.48 19.48 -21.66
C ALA A 123 16.88 18.09 -21.37
N LEU A 124 15.62 18.01 -20.94
CA LEU A 124 14.95 16.76 -20.62
C LEU A 124 14.79 15.86 -21.86
N TRP A 125 14.21 16.38 -22.94
CA TRP A 125 13.96 15.55 -24.12
C TRP A 125 15.23 15.26 -24.93
N GLU A 126 16.19 16.19 -24.96
CA GLU A 126 17.51 15.97 -25.57
C GLU A 126 18.30 14.89 -24.82
N GLY A 127 18.34 14.96 -23.49
CA GLY A 127 19.04 13.99 -22.64
C GLY A 127 18.47 12.57 -22.73
N LEU A 128 17.18 12.45 -23.03
CA LEU A 128 16.49 11.19 -23.27
C LEU A 128 16.57 10.72 -24.74
N ARG A 129 17.32 11.43 -25.59
CA ARG A 129 17.58 11.10 -26.99
C ARG A 129 16.33 11.12 -27.88
N PHE A 130 15.35 11.97 -27.57
CA PHE A 130 14.27 12.28 -28.50
C PHE A 130 14.78 13.23 -29.60
N ALA A 131 14.31 13.03 -30.82
CA ALA A 131 14.69 13.84 -31.98
C ALA A 131 14.09 15.26 -31.95
N SER A 132 13.04 15.48 -31.15
CA SER A 132 12.43 16.81 -30.95
C SER A 132 11.50 16.82 -29.74
N ARG A 133 11.21 18.01 -29.20
CA ARG A 133 10.15 18.24 -28.21
C ARG A 133 8.81 17.63 -28.62
N ARG A 134 8.46 17.68 -29.91
CA ARG A 134 7.21 17.10 -30.42
C ARG A 134 7.18 15.58 -30.29
N GLN A 135 8.27 14.90 -30.64
CA GLN A 135 8.36 13.45 -30.48
C GLN A 135 8.22 13.04 -29.02
N PHE A 136 8.84 13.78 -28.10
CA PHE A 136 8.70 13.56 -26.66
C PHE A 136 7.23 13.69 -26.21
N LEU A 137 6.56 14.79 -26.59
CA LEU A 137 5.18 15.03 -26.21
C LEU A 137 4.21 14.03 -26.83
N ASP A 138 4.46 13.60 -28.07
CA ASP A 138 3.63 12.58 -28.73
C ASP A 138 3.83 11.20 -28.06
N HIS A 139 5.05 10.87 -27.60
CA HIS A 139 5.31 9.65 -26.84
C HIS A 139 4.68 9.67 -25.44
N THR A 140 4.85 10.77 -24.71
CA THR A 140 4.49 10.88 -23.28
C THR A 140 3.05 11.30 -23.03
N ARG A 141 2.26 11.65 -24.06
CA ARG A 141 0.88 12.12 -23.89
C ARG A 141 0.02 11.13 -23.09
N SER A 142 0.04 9.85 -23.47
CA SER A 142 -0.82 8.85 -22.87
C SER A 142 -0.48 8.58 -21.40
N ILE A 143 0.80 8.50 -21.04
CA ILE A 143 1.20 8.36 -19.63
C ILE A 143 0.88 9.64 -18.83
N THR A 144 1.04 10.82 -19.43
CA THR A 144 0.69 12.10 -18.80
C THR A 144 -0.80 12.16 -18.49
N ASP A 145 -1.65 11.73 -19.43
CA ASP A 145 -3.11 11.68 -19.24
C ASP A 145 -3.51 10.63 -18.20
N ALA A 146 -2.87 9.45 -18.20
CA ALA A 146 -3.08 8.42 -17.20
C ALA A 146 -2.76 8.94 -15.78
N ILE A 147 -1.61 9.57 -15.60
CA ILE A 147 -1.22 10.18 -14.32
C ILE A 147 -2.16 11.34 -13.94
N ALA A 148 -2.56 12.17 -14.92
CA ALA A 148 -3.46 13.30 -14.68
C ALA A 148 -4.86 12.84 -14.24
N ASN A 149 -5.39 11.75 -14.79
CA ASN A 149 -6.71 11.24 -14.42
C ASN A 149 -6.78 10.76 -12.97
N LEU A 150 -5.66 10.31 -12.40
CA LEU A 150 -5.58 9.95 -10.98
C LEU A 150 -5.70 11.19 -10.08
N VAL A 151 -5.08 12.29 -10.49
CA VAL A 151 -5.02 13.55 -9.73
C VAL A 151 -6.26 14.41 -9.92
N CYS A 152 -6.77 14.53 -11.14
CA CYS A 152 -7.93 15.38 -11.47
C CYS A 152 -9.26 14.62 -11.37
N GLY A 153 -9.21 13.29 -11.28
CA GLY A 153 -10.39 12.43 -11.29
C GLY A 153 -10.87 12.02 -9.89
N PRO A 154 -11.26 10.75 -9.69
CA PRO A 154 -11.84 10.29 -8.43
C PRO A 154 -10.96 10.47 -7.19
N LEU A 155 -9.67 10.82 -7.31
CA LEU A 155 -8.79 11.03 -6.15
C LEU A 155 -8.31 12.47 -5.99
N ALA A 156 -8.92 13.41 -6.71
CA ALA A 156 -8.66 14.83 -6.54
C ALA A 156 -8.83 15.28 -5.09
N GLY A 157 -7.85 16.04 -4.59
CA GLY A 157 -7.77 16.48 -3.21
C GLY A 157 -7.32 15.40 -2.22
N LEU A 158 -6.60 14.34 -2.65
CA LEU A 158 -6.06 13.31 -1.76
C LEU A 158 -4.55 13.17 -1.87
N PHE A 159 -4.08 12.98 -3.11
CA PHE A 159 -2.68 12.68 -3.43
C PHE A 159 -2.00 13.76 -4.29
N ASP A 160 -2.62 14.93 -4.37
CA ASP A 160 -2.28 16.03 -5.27
C ASP A 160 -1.68 17.24 -4.55
N GLN A 161 -1.36 17.12 -3.26
CA GLN A 161 -0.76 18.16 -2.44
C GLN A 161 0.31 17.56 -1.54
N GLU A 162 1.14 18.41 -0.93
CA GLU A 162 2.07 18.00 0.12
C GLU A 162 1.34 17.31 1.27
N THR A 163 1.99 16.32 1.89
CA THR A 163 1.48 15.71 3.12
C THR A 163 1.37 16.78 4.19
N ASN A 164 0.19 16.92 4.80
CA ASN A 164 -0.11 18.00 5.74
C ASN A 164 -0.38 17.51 7.18
N PHE A 165 0.05 16.29 7.48
CA PHE A 165 -0.03 15.69 8.80
C PHE A 165 1.31 15.01 9.13
N GLU A 166 1.55 14.78 10.42
CA GLU A 166 2.71 14.05 10.89
C GLU A 166 2.25 12.78 11.61
N LEU A 167 3.01 11.69 11.43
CA LEU A 167 2.82 10.49 12.23
C LEU A 167 3.53 10.66 13.56
N ASP A 168 2.79 10.51 14.67
CA ASP A 168 3.37 10.32 15.98
C ASP A 168 3.88 8.88 16.07
N TRP A 169 5.19 8.73 15.91
CA TRP A 169 5.87 7.44 15.97
C TRP A 169 6.06 6.94 17.39
N ASP A 170 5.66 7.65 18.45
CA ASP A 170 5.67 7.14 19.82
C ASP A 170 4.30 6.59 20.26
N ALA A 171 3.26 6.91 19.51
CA ALA A 171 1.95 6.31 19.67
C ALA A 171 1.99 4.77 19.47
N PRO A 172 1.18 4.00 20.22
CA PRO A 172 1.12 2.54 20.06
C PRO A 172 0.57 2.13 18.69
N LEU A 173 -0.25 2.98 18.07
CA LEU A 173 -0.96 2.75 16.82
C LEU A 173 -1.09 4.06 16.03
N GLN A 174 -0.85 4.01 14.73
CA GLN A 174 -1.30 5.03 13.77
C GLN A 174 -2.23 4.39 12.75
N SER A 175 -3.28 5.11 12.33
CA SER A 175 -4.26 4.59 11.37
C SER A 175 -4.53 5.56 10.24
N MET A 176 -4.39 5.06 9.00
CA MET A 176 -4.75 5.76 7.77
C MET A 176 -6.15 5.31 7.33
N ASP A 177 -7.19 6.06 7.71
CA ASP A 177 -8.59 5.70 7.48
C ASP A 177 -9.03 6.10 6.06
N LEU A 178 -9.44 5.12 5.25
CA LEU A 178 -9.92 5.30 3.87
C LEU A 178 -11.44 5.16 3.74
N SER A 179 -12.18 5.07 4.85
CA SER A 179 -13.63 4.85 4.84
C SER A 179 -14.41 5.93 4.07
N LEU A 180 -13.86 7.15 3.99
CA LEU A 180 -14.40 8.27 3.22
C LEU A 180 -14.25 8.12 1.69
N LEU A 181 -13.55 7.09 1.21
CA LEU A 181 -13.39 6.76 -0.22
C LEU A 181 -14.35 5.69 -0.72
N ARG A 182 -15.09 5.01 0.18
CA ARG A 182 -16.00 3.91 -0.19
C ARG A 182 -17.00 4.29 -1.28
N SER A 183 -17.48 5.53 -1.31
CA SER A 183 -18.44 6.01 -2.31
C SER A 183 -17.84 6.28 -3.69
N ARG A 184 -16.51 6.23 -3.83
CA ARG A 184 -15.78 6.54 -5.09
C ARG A 184 -15.46 5.30 -5.94
N GLY A 185 -15.85 4.11 -5.48
CA GLY A 185 -15.69 2.86 -6.21
C GLY A 185 -14.40 2.11 -5.86
N ASP A 186 -14.33 0.84 -6.28
CA ASP A 186 -13.27 -0.10 -5.91
C ASP A 186 -11.89 0.34 -6.45
N GLN A 187 -11.84 0.83 -7.69
CA GLN A 187 -10.61 1.30 -8.33
C GLN A 187 -9.98 2.49 -7.57
N ALA A 188 -10.79 3.43 -7.07
CA ALA A 188 -10.30 4.56 -6.27
C ALA A 188 -9.68 4.09 -4.94
N VAL A 189 -10.30 3.11 -4.27
CA VAL A 189 -9.77 2.50 -3.04
C VAL A 189 -8.48 1.75 -3.33
N ALA A 190 -8.43 0.97 -4.41
CA ALA A 190 -7.24 0.21 -4.81
C ALA A 190 -6.04 1.14 -5.08
N VAL A 191 -6.26 2.22 -5.84
CA VAL A 191 -5.21 3.23 -6.07
C VAL A 191 -4.79 3.90 -4.76
N ALA A 192 -5.72 4.26 -3.89
CA ALA A 192 -5.40 4.86 -2.59
C ALA A 192 -4.55 3.93 -1.72
N LEU A 193 -4.85 2.62 -1.71
CA LEU A 193 -4.04 1.61 -1.04
C LEU A 193 -2.64 1.48 -1.65
N THR A 194 -2.49 1.61 -2.97
CA THR A 194 -1.17 1.61 -3.63
C THR A 194 -0.34 2.81 -3.22
N CYS A 195 -0.92 4.02 -3.26
CA CYS A 195 -0.25 5.24 -2.81
C CYS A 195 0.16 5.15 -1.34
N LEU A 196 -0.77 4.75 -0.47
CA LEU A 196 -0.51 4.55 0.96
C LEU A 196 0.52 3.47 1.22
N GLY A 197 0.48 2.37 0.46
CA GLY A 197 1.40 1.25 0.59
C GLY A 197 2.82 1.61 0.21
N SER A 198 2.99 2.43 -0.84
CA SER A 198 4.29 2.96 -1.25
C SER A 198 4.83 3.96 -0.22
N TRP A 199 3.99 4.91 0.19
CA TRP A 199 4.34 5.89 1.22
C TRP A 199 4.68 5.22 2.56
N SER A 200 3.86 4.28 3.03
CA SER A 200 4.06 3.58 4.31
C SER A 200 5.37 2.80 4.31
N SER A 201 5.69 2.11 3.21
CA SER A 201 6.97 1.41 3.05
C SER A 201 8.14 2.38 3.20
N LEU A 202 8.10 3.53 2.49
CA LEU A 202 9.13 4.57 2.57
C LEU A 202 9.27 5.18 3.97
N VAL A 203 8.19 5.66 4.59
CA VAL A 203 8.26 6.35 5.89
C VAL A 203 8.61 5.42 7.05
N THR A 204 8.42 4.11 6.89
CA THR A 204 8.81 3.10 7.90
C THR A 204 10.24 2.60 7.71
N ASP A 205 10.74 2.50 6.48
CA ASP A 205 12.14 2.14 6.19
C ASP A 205 13.13 3.17 6.68
N LEU A 206 12.80 4.42 6.45
CA LEU A 206 13.71 5.53 6.70
C LEU A 206 13.76 5.89 8.18
N GLN A 207 13.29 5.03 9.08
CA GLN A 207 13.36 5.23 10.52
C GLN A 207 14.61 4.55 11.08
N ASP A 208 15.64 5.35 11.31
CA ASP A 208 16.95 4.92 11.81
C ASP A 208 16.95 4.89 13.34
N ASP A 209 15.90 4.32 13.93
CA ASP A 209 15.72 4.14 15.38
C ASP A 209 15.88 2.68 15.82
N GLY A 210 15.98 1.77 14.85
CA GLY A 210 16.14 0.34 15.07
C GLY A 210 14.91 -0.35 15.65
N GLU A 211 13.76 0.34 15.74
CA GLU A 211 12.53 -0.21 16.28
C GLU A 211 11.85 -1.21 15.32
N ILE A 212 11.24 -2.24 15.89
CA ILE A 212 10.40 -3.17 15.13
C ILE A 212 9.02 -2.56 14.92
N ARG A 213 8.59 -2.51 13.66
CA ARG A 213 7.30 -1.94 13.26
C ARG A 213 6.35 -3.01 12.75
N ILE A 214 5.11 -2.96 13.20
CA ILE A 214 4.02 -3.79 12.64
C ILE A 214 3.30 -2.95 11.60
N VAL A 215 3.26 -3.41 10.36
CA VAL A 215 2.54 -2.74 9.26
C VAL A 215 1.36 -3.62 8.86
N VAL A 216 0.15 -3.17 9.16
CA VAL A 216 -1.09 -3.86 8.78
C VAL A 216 -1.55 -3.32 7.44
N ARG A 217 -1.68 -4.20 6.44
CA ARG A 217 -2.23 -3.92 5.11
C ARG A 217 -3.61 -4.59 5.03
N ASP A 218 -4.64 -3.81 5.34
CA ASP A 218 -6.02 -4.29 5.25
C ASP A 218 -6.50 -4.35 3.80
N GLU A 219 -7.27 -5.38 3.47
CA GLU A 219 -7.83 -5.59 2.12
C GLU A 219 -6.77 -5.48 0.99
N VAL A 220 -5.55 -5.95 1.25
CA VAL A 220 -4.39 -5.80 0.36
C VAL A 220 -4.62 -6.37 -1.04
N TRP A 221 -5.55 -7.32 -1.18
CA TRP A 221 -5.98 -7.86 -2.47
C TRP A 221 -6.54 -6.80 -3.42
N ARG A 222 -7.18 -5.73 -2.91
CA ARG A 222 -7.68 -4.62 -3.75
C ARG A 222 -6.52 -3.91 -4.44
N GLN A 223 -5.42 -3.69 -3.71
CA GLN A 223 -4.19 -3.14 -4.25
C GLN A 223 -3.62 -4.05 -5.36
N MET A 224 -3.55 -5.35 -5.09
CA MET A 224 -2.99 -6.34 -6.02
C MET A 224 -3.78 -6.46 -7.34
N ARG A 225 -5.09 -6.19 -7.32
CA ARG A 225 -5.95 -6.20 -8.52
C ARG A 225 -5.67 -5.08 -9.53
N LEU A 226 -4.78 -4.13 -9.22
CA LEU A 226 -4.41 -3.08 -10.17
C LEU A 226 -3.54 -3.57 -11.33
N GLY A 227 -2.90 -4.75 -11.19
CA GLY A 227 -2.09 -5.35 -12.24
C GLY A 227 -0.75 -5.87 -11.71
N LEU A 228 0.06 -6.38 -12.63
CA LEU A 228 1.31 -7.08 -12.34
C LEU A 228 2.27 -6.28 -11.45
N ARG A 229 2.46 -4.98 -11.71
CA ARG A 229 3.39 -4.16 -10.93
C ARG A 229 2.92 -3.96 -9.50
N ALA A 230 1.62 -3.88 -9.27
CA ALA A 230 1.07 -3.77 -7.91
C ALA A 230 1.30 -5.06 -7.11
N VAL A 231 1.13 -6.23 -7.73
CA VAL A 231 1.45 -7.53 -7.10
C VAL A 231 2.95 -7.63 -6.79
N GLN A 232 3.81 -7.29 -7.76
CA GLN A 232 5.27 -7.29 -7.59
C GLN A 232 5.74 -6.36 -6.46
N ALA A 233 5.09 -5.20 -6.30
CA ALA A 233 5.40 -4.26 -5.22
C ALA A 233 5.10 -4.86 -3.84
N VAL A 234 3.95 -5.52 -3.68
CA VAL A 234 3.58 -6.18 -2.41
C VAL A 234 4.53 -7.36 -2.10
N ASP A 235 4.88 -8.17 -3.11
CA ASP A 235 5.86 -9.27 -2.94
C ASP A 235 7.24 -8.76 -2.53
N SER A 236 7.73 -7.70 -3.19
CA SER A 236 9.02 -7.09 -2.88
C SER A 236 9.08 -6.58 -1.43
N ASP A 237 8.05 -5.84 -1.02
CA ASP A 237 7.90 -5.31 0.34
C ASP A 237 7.90 -6.45 1.39
N LEU A 238 7.20 -7.55 1.11
CA LEU A 238 7.13 -8.68 2.02
C LEU A 238 8.51 -9.36 2.19
N ARG A 239 9.29 -9.50 1.11
CA ARG A 239 10.63 -10.10 1.13
C ARG A 239 11.65 -9.27 1.91
N LEU A 240 11.56 -7.94 1.84
CA LEU A 240 12.49 -7.02 2.52
C LEU A 240 12.20 -6.84 4.02
N SER A 241 11.01 -7.26 4.49
CA SER A 241 10.52 -7.07 5.86
C SER A 241 11.53 -7.43 6.97
N ARG A 242 12.32 -8.51 6.80
CA ARG A 242 13.34 -8.92 7.80
C ARG A 242 14.51 -7.96 7.88
N ALA A 243 15.02 -7.50 6.75
CA ALA A 243 16.13 -6.55 6.71
C ALA A 243 15.68 -5.18 7.25
N GLU A 244 14.43 -4.81 7.00
CA GLU A 244 13.82 -3.53 7.38
C GLU A 244 13.21 -3.53 8.80
N LYS A 245 13.35 -4.62 9.57
CA LYS A 245 12.77 -4.78 10.93
C LYS A 245 11.25 -4.55 10.95
N LYS A 246 10.54 -4.98 9.91
CA LYS A 246 9.08 -4.89 9.79
C LYS A 246 8.41 -6.25 9.99
N ILE A 247 7.28 -6.24 10.67
CA ILE A 247 6.32 -7.33 10.70
C ILE A 247 5.15 -6.90 9.81
N GLN A 248 5.02 -7.49 8.63
CA GLN A 248 3.90 -7.23 7.75
C GLN A 248 2.73 -8.15 8.08
N ILE A 249 1.54 -7.58 8.25
CA ILE A 249 0.28 -8.30 8.44
C ILE A 249 -0.59 -8.02 7.23
N LEU A 250 -0.81 -9.04 6.41
CA LEU A 250 -1.69 -8.97 5.25
C LEU A 250 -3.07 -9.51 5.64
N VAL A 251 -4.12 -8.69 5.50
CA VAL A 251 -5.49 -9.11 5.82
C VAL A 251 -6.28 -9.25 4.52
N MET A 252 -6.90 -10.42 4.34
CA MET A 252 -7.68 -10.79 3.15
C MET A 252 -8.94 -11.55 3.56
N HIS A 253 -9.96 -11.58 2.70
CA HIS A 253 -11.24 -12.22 3.02
C HIS A 253 -11.33 -13.66 2.56
N LYS A 254 -10.75 -13.98 1.40
CA LYS A 254 -10.75 -15.33 0.84
C LYS A 254 -9.49 -15.57 -0.02
N PRO A 255 -9.11 -16.84 -0.26
CA PRO A 255 -7.92 -17.24 -1.01
C PRO A 255 -8.05 -16.93 -2.50
N SER A 256 -9.28 -16.94 -3.00
CA SER A 256 -9.59 -16.48 -4.35
C SER A 256 -9.39 -14.98 -4.55
N ASP A 257 -9.14 -14.20 -3.49
CA ASP A 257 -8.80 -12.78 -3.64
C ASP A 257 -7.46 -12.64 -4.43
N PRO A 258 -6.35 -13.30 -4.03
CA PRO A 258 -5.16 -13.49 -4.86
C PRO A 258 -5.40 -14.07 -6.25
N LEU A 259 -6.39 -14.95 -6.45
CA LEU A 259 -6.69 -15.51 -7.78
C LEU A 259 -7.42 -14.50 -8.69
N SER A 260 -8.03 -13.46 -8.12
CA SER A 260 -8.79 -12.45 -8.84
C SER A 260 -7.95 -11.26 -9.33
N VAL A 261 -6.63 -11.30 -9.10
CA VAL A 261 -5.67 -10.24 -9.46
C VAL A 261 -5.29 -10.24 -10.93
N GLY A 262 -5.56 -11.34 -11.65
CA GLY A 262 -5.27 -11.48 -13.08
C GLY A 262 -6.04 -12.64 -13.71
N ALA A 263 -5.76 -12.90 -14.99
CA ALA A 263 -6.32 -14.05 -15.69
C ALA A 263 -5.79 -15.38 -15.12
N ALA A 264 -6.54 -16.47 -15.25
CA ALA A 264 -6.07 -17.78 -14.81
C ALA A 264 -4.75 -18.16 -15.53
N GLY A 265 -3.73 -18.58 -14.77
CA GLY A 265 -2.40 -18.91 -15.29
C GLY A 265 -1.52 -17.70 -15.61
N SER A 266 -1.98 -16.48 -15.33
CA SER A 266 -1.19 -15.26 -15.50
C SER A 266 -0.07 -15.14 -14.47
N GLN A 267 0.91 -14.29 -14.77
CA GLN A 267 2.05 -14.03 -13.88
C GLN A 267 1.59 -13.37 -12.56
N GLU A 268 0.55 -12.54 -12.61
CA GLU A 268 -0.07 -11.88 -11.47
C GLU A 268 -0.59 -12.90 -10.46
N VAL A 269 -1.31 -13.92 -10.94
CA VAL A 269 -1.84 -15.00 -10.10
C VAL A 269 -0.69 -15.84 -9.52
N ALA A 270 0.34 -16.14 -10.31
CA ALA A 270 1.49 -16.90 -9.84
C ALA A 270 2.23 -16.18 -8.70
N ILE A 271 2.54 -14.89 -8.85
CA ILE A 271 3.22 -14.10 -7.81
C ILE A 271 2.31 -13.96 -6.57
N ALA A 272 1.01 -13.74 -6.75
CA ALA A 272 0.08 -13.62 -5.63
C ALA A 272 -0.05 -14.94 -4.84
N LYS A 273 0.04 -16.10 -5.50
CA LYS A 273 0.15 -17.40 -4.82
C LYS A 273 1.46 -17.55 -4.06
N ASP A 274 2.58 -17.22 -4.68
CA ASP A 274 3.90 -17.27 -4.03
C ASP A 274 3.96 -16.36 -2.79
N LEU A 275 3.32 -15.19 -2.83
CA LEU A 275 3.18 -14.27 -1.69
C LEU A 275 2.55 -14.95 -0.46
N LEU A 276 1.50 -15.77 -0.66
CA LEU A 276 0.84 -16.49 0.42
C LEU A 276 1.79 -17.53 1.06
N ALA A 277 2.65 -18.15 0.25
CA ALA A 277 3.67 -19.09 0.72
C ALA A 277 4.77 -18.40 1.55
N LEU A 278 5.09 -17.13 1.28
CA LEU A 278 6.08 -16.35 2.05
C LEU A 278 5.65 -16.07 3.49
N CYS A 279 4.35 -16.09 3.79
CA CYS A 279 3.84 -15.80 5.13
C CYS A 279 4.13 -16.97 6.09
N SER A 280 5.14 -16.81 6.95
CA SER A 280 5.50 -17.84 7.94
C SER A 280 4.42 -18.08 9.00
N THR A 281 3.52 -17.13 9.22
CA THR A 281 2.37 -17.29 10.13
C THR A 281 1.08 -17.06 9.36
N ARG A 282 0.16 -18.00 9.47
CA ARG A 282 -1.13 -17.97 8.77
C ARG A 282 -2.23 -18.16 9.80
N ILE A 283 -3.13 -17.19 9.87
CA ILE A 283 -4.27 -17.20 10.80
C ILE A 283 -5.54 -17.37 9.97
N LEU A 284 -6.11 -18.56 10.00
CA LEU A 284 -7.29 -18.92 9.22
C LEU A 284 -8.52 -18.93 10.13
N PHE A 285 -9.37 -17.92 9.99
CA PHE A 285 -10.69 -17.89 10.62
C PHE A 285 -11.65 -18.86 9.93
N GLY A 286 -12.88 -18.99 10.45
CA GLY A 286 -13.91 -19.85 9.85
C GLY A 286 -14.16 -19.52 8.37
N GLN A 287 -14.19 -20.56 7.54
CA GLN A 287 -14.40 -20.46 6.10
C GLN A 287 -15.55 -21.35 5.62
N SER A 288 -16.17 -20.96 4.51
CA SER A 288 -17.08 -21.85 3.76
C SER A 288 -16.30 -23.03 3.17
N THR A 289 -16.95 -24.18 2.97
CA THR A 289 -16.31 -25.43 2.50
C THR A 289 -15.45 -25.21 1.26
N ARG A 290 -16.01 -24.60 0.20
CA ARG A 290 -15.27 -24.31 -1.04
C ARG A 290 -14.00 -23.49 -0.82
N VAL A 291 -14.05 -22.52 0.09
CA VAL A 291 -12.92 -21.66 0.41
C VAL A 291 -11.85 -22.42 1.20
N ALA A 292 -12.26 -23.33 2.09
CA ALA A 292 -11.33 -24.14 2.86
C ALA A 292 -10.59 -25.17 1.98
N ASP A 293 -11.23 -25.72 0.95
CA ASP A 293 -10.59 -26.63 -0.01
C ASP A 293 -9.44 -25.94 -0.74
N GLU A 294 -9.65 -24.70 -1.21
CA GLU A 294 -8.62 -23.86 -1.84
C GLU A 294 -7.45 -23.58 -0.86
N LEU A 295 -7.76 -23.23 0.39
CA LEU A 295 -6.73 -22.99 1.44
C LEU A 295 -5.93 -24.24 1.78
N ALA A 296 -6.57 -25.40 1.77
CA ALA A 296 -5.92 -26.64 2.13
C ALA A 296 -4.81 -26.99 1.16
N GLU A 297 -5.04 -26.78 -0.13
CA GLU A 297 -4.04 -26.94 -1.17
C GLU A 297 -2.92 -25.90 -1.04
N ASP A 298 -3.25 -24.60 -1.05
CA ASP A 298 -2.26 -23.51 -1.07
C ASP A 298 -1.40 -23.47 0.22
N PHE A 299 -1.92 -23.95 1.36
CA PHE A 299 -1.20 -23.95 2.65
C PHE A 299 -0.81 -25.33 3.17
N ALA A 300 -0.95 -26.38 2.35
CA ALA A 300 -0.67 -27.76 2.73
C ALA A 300 -1.32 -28.12 4.10
N LEU A 301 -2.62 -27.85 4.21
CA LEU A 301 -3.40 -28.23 5.39
C LEU A 301 -3.74 -29.72 5.31
N SER A 302 -3.61 -30.42 6.43
CA SER A 302 -4.19 -31.75 6.61
C SER A 302 -5.71 -31.69 6.70
N ASP A 303 -6.39 -32.80 6.42
CA ASP A 303 -7.85 -32.92 6.55
C ASP A 303 -8.35 -32.43 7.91
N LYS A 304 -7.61 -32.74 8.99
CA LYS A 304 -7.93 -32.28 10.36
C LYS A 304 -7.82 -30.76 10.52
N GLU A 305 -6.87 -30.13 9.86
CA GLU A 305 -6.70 -28.67 9.87
C GLU A 305 -7.81 -27.99 9.06
N GLN A 306 -8.21 -28.57 7.93
CA GLN A 306 -9.34 -28.10 7.12
C GLN A 306 -10.69 -28.28 7.83
N ASP A 307 -10.88 -29.38 8.56
CA ASP A 307 -12.06 -29.61 9.42
C ASP A 307 -12.18 -28.53 10.51
N VAL A 308 -11.03 -28.04 11.02
CA VAL A 308 -11.02 -26.95 12.01
C VAL A 308 -11.53 -25.65 11.41
N THR A 309 -11.16 -25.31 10.17
CA THR A 309 -11.57 -24.04 9.52
C THR A 309 -13.01 -24.08 9.02
N THR A 310 -13.54 -25.25 8.65
CA THR A 310 -14.94 -25.42 8.19
C THR A 310 -15.93 -25.74 9.29
N GLY A 311 -15.47 -26.32 10.41
CA GLY A 311 -16.31 -26.69 11.56
C GLY A 311 -16.08 -25.79 12.77
N TRP A 312 -15.11 -26.17 13.63
CA TRP A 312 -14.92 -25.56 14.95
C TRP A 312 -14.74 -24.04 14.92
N ALA A 313 -14.02 -23.51 13.92
CA ALA A 313 -13.80 -22.07 13.76
C ALA A 313 -15.06 -21.30 13.36
N MET A 314 -16.00 -21.93 12.65
CA MET A 314 -17.26 -21.33 12.21
C MET A 314 -18.29 -21.21 13.35
N GLU A 315 -18.21 -22.06 14.37
CA GLU A 315 -19.13 -22.06 15.50
C GLU A 315 -19.09 -20.78 16.34
N ARG A 316 -17.97 -20.03 16.32
CA ARG A 316 -17.82 -18.82 17.14
C ARG A 316 -16.76 -17.87 16.60
N THR A 317 -17.10 -16.58 16.56
CA THR A 317 -16.16 -15.49 16.25
C THR A 317 -14.93 -15.52 17.18
N GLY A 318 -13.75 -15.24 16.60
CA GLY A 318 -12.47 -15.24 17.31
C GLY A 318 -11.81 -16.63 17.41
N ARG A 319 -12.42 -17.67 16.84
CA ARG A 319 -11.75 -18.97 16.64
C ARG A 319 -11.02 -18.99 15.31
N ALA A 320 -9.79 -19.48 15.32
CA ALA A 320 -8.96 -19.62 14.13
C ALA A 320 -8.02 -20.82 14.25
N LEU A 321 -7.61 -21.34 13.10
CA LEU A 321 -6.43 -22.19 12.99
C LEU A 321 -5.19 -21.29 12.83
N TRP A 322 -4.21 -21.44 13.70
CA TRP A 322 -2.92 -20.77 13.59
C TRP A 322 -1.89 -21.76 13.08
N LYS A 323 -1.41 -21.56 11.85
CA LYS A 323 -0.33 -22.36 11.25
C LYS A 323 0.95 -21.55 11.25
N ILE A 324 1.98 -22.06 11.91
CA ILE A 324 3.30 -21.43 12.02
C ILE A 324 4.28 -22.32 11.27
N GLU A 325 4.85 -21.76 10.20
CA GLU A 325 5.67 -22.45 9.22
C GLU A 325 4.96 -23.72 8.73
N ASN A 326 5.63 -24.86 8.77
CA ASN A 326 5.09 -26.17 8.39
C ASN A 326 4.67 -27.00 9.62
N SER A 327 4.58 -26.40 10.80
CA SER A 327 4.12 -27.10 12.00
C SER A 327 2.62 -27.42 11.91
N PRO A 328 2.15 -28.48 12.58
CA PRO A 328 0.73 -28.72 12.76
C PRO A 328 0.04 -27.48 13.34
N GLY A 329 -1.10 -27.11 12.77
CA GLY A 329 -1.85 -25.94 13.15
C GLY A 329 -2.47 -26.05 14.54
N TYR A 330 -2.54 -24.92 15.23
CA TYR A 330 -3.11 -24.81 16.57
C TYR A 330 -4.52 -24.24 16.52
N LYS A 331 -5.45 -24.85 17.27
CA LYS A 331 -6.78 -24.28 17.49
C LYS A 331 -6.66 -23.15 18.52
N VAL A 332 -6.86 -21.91 18.07
CA VAL A 332 -6.74 -20.72 18.91
C VAL A 332 -8.10 -20.02 19.03
N GLN A 333 -8.49 -19.70 20.26
CA GLN A 333 -9.65 -18.86 20.55
C GLN A 333 -9.16 -17.55 21.15
N THR A 334 -9.36 -16.45 20.42
CA THR A 334 -9.20 -15.11 20.96
C THR A 334 -10.34 -14.85 21.95
N VAL A 335 -9.99 -14.52 23.19
CA VAL A 335 -10.94 -14.16 24.25
C VAL A 335 -10.81 -12.69 24.55
N LEU A 336 -11.80 -11.90 24.15
CA LEU A 336 -11.83 -10.48 24.42
C LEU A 336 -12.28 -10.19 25.86
N SER A 337 -11.55 -9.31 26.53
CA SER A 337 -11.94 -8.68 27.78
C SER A 337 -13.22 -7.84 27.61
N ARG A 338 -13.80 -7.39 28.72
CA ARG A 338 -14.98 -6.50 28.67
C ARG A 338 -14.68 -5.19 27.93
N THR A 339 -13.47 -4.67 28.06
CA THR A 339 -13.06 -3.43 27.39
C THR A 339 -12.94 -3.64 25.89
N GLU A 340 -12.24 -4.68 25.46
CA GLU A 340 -12.05 -4.97 24.03
C GLU A 340 -13.37 -5.27 23.33
N LYS A 341 -14.29 -6.01 23.97
CA LYS A 341 -15.63 -6.27 23.40
C LYS A 341 -16.41 -5.00 23.06
N ARG A 342 -16.23 -3.91 23.80
CA ARG A 342 -16.89 -2.62 23.50
C ARG A 342 -16.22 -1.91 22.33
N ILE A 343 -14.90 -1.99 22.23
CA ILE A 343 -14.10 -1.33 21.19
C ILE A 343 -14.32 -2.02 19.83
N PHE A 344 -14.35 -3.35 19.82
CA PHE A 344 -14.49 -4.16 18.60
C PHE A 344 -15.95 -4.58 18.31
N ASP A 345 -16.96 -3.87 18.84
CA ASP A 345 -18.37 -4.13 18.52
C ASP A 345 -18.75 -3.56 17.14
N THR A 346 -18.39 -4.29 16.09
CA THR A 346 -18.72 -3.95 14.69
C THR A 346 -20.23 -3.97 14.41
N ASN A 347 -21.03 -4.61 15.27
CA ASN A 347 -22.48 -4.65 15.16
C ASN A 347 -23.19 -3.46 15.82
N SER A 348 -22.45 -2.55 16.47
CA SER A 348 -23.02 -1.36 17.11
C SER A 348 -23.87 -0.52 16.15
N GLN A 349 -23.44 -0.37 14.90
CA GLN A 349 -24.18 0.38 13.86
C GLN A 349 -25.50 -0.31 13.45
N LEU A 350 -25.60 -1.64 13.52
CA LEU A 350 -26.82 -2.38 13.24
C LEU A 350 -27.85 -2.24 14.36
N ARG A 351 -27.40 -2.05 15.61
CA ARG A 351 -28.28 -1.84 16.76
C ARG A 351 -28.80 -0.40 16.83
N ALA A 352 -27.97 0.59 16.49
CA ALA A 352 -28.35 2.01 16.48
C ALA A 352 -29.46 2.36 15.47
N ARG A 353 -29.68 1.53 14.44
CA ARG A 353 -30.75 1.72 13.44
C ARG A 353 -32.14 1.20 13.87
N ARG A 354 -32.26 0.53 15.01
CA ARG A 354 -33.55 -0.01 15.49
C ARG A 354 -34.37 0.94 16.36
N ASP A 355 -33.80 2.09 16.74
CA ASP A 355 -34.45 3.07 17.62
C ASP A 355 -34.93 4.33 16.85
N GLY A 356 -35.26 4.19 15.56
CA GLY A 356 -35.75 5.26 14.68
C GLY A 356 -37.21 5.10 14.29
#